data_AF-A0A6B3HGR4-F1
#
_entry.id   AF-A0A6B3HGR4-F1
#
_cell.length_a   1.000
_cell.length_b   1.000
_cell.length_c   1.000
_cell.angle_alpha   90.00
_cell.angle_beta   90.00
_cell.angle_gamma   90.00
#
_symmetry.space_group_name_H-M   'P 1'
#
loop_
_entity.id
_entity.type
_entity.pdbx_description
1 polymer ?
#
loop_
_entity_poly.entity_id
_entity_poly.type
_entity_poly.pdbx_seq_one_letter_code
_entity_poly.pdbx_strand_id
1 'polypeptide(L)'
;LGYIMSSVAATFLGMAQGAYELFVERLPGRAITYTDWTEQSLHPLTQQKVATAANKIDAARALSAGWQRVLQDAADAGEQPTDEQKAVIRGQTAFAAQLSKEAVELLFAAGGGSVIRRDVPLQRFHRDIQGFSLHALV
;
A
#
# COMPACT_ATOMS: atom_id res chain seq x y z
N LEU A 1 -22.14 0.52 5.44
CA LEU A 1 -20.76 0.33 5.95
C LEU A 1 -19.80 -0.17 4.87
N GLY A 2 -20.13 -1.25 4.12
CA GLY A 2 -19.25 -1.78 3.07
C GLY A 2 -18.78 -0.77 2.02
N TYR A 3 -19.66 0.14 1.57
CA TYR A 3 -19.26 1.24 0.68
C TYR A 3 -18.20 2.19 1.28
N ILE A 4 -18.28 2.50 2.59
CA ILE A 4 -17.27 3.33 3.26
C ILE A 4 -15.95 2.54 3.38
N MET A 5 -16.03 1.25 3.67
CA MET A 5 -14.85 0.39 3.72
C MET A 5 -14.14 0.33 2.36
N SER A 6 -14.88 0.43 1.26
CA SER A 6 -14.28 0.42 -0.06
C SER A 6 -13.44 1.66 -0.36
N SER A 7 -13.87 2.83 0.10
CA SER A 7 -13.08 4.06 -0.04
C SER A 7 -11.87 4.08 0.89
N VAL A 8 -11.98 3.50 2.10
CA VAL A 8 -10.84 3.33 3.02
C VAL A 8 -9.76 2.47 2.36
N ALA A 9 -10.11 1.27 1.88
CA ALA A 9 -9.17 0.37 1.20
C ALA A 9 -8.51 1.03 -0.02
N ALA A 10 -9.29 1.73 -0.84
CA ALA A 10 -8.79 2.44 -2.01
C ALA A 10 -7.78 3.54 -1.65
N THR A 11 -8.00 4.24 -0.53
CA THR A 11 -7.09 5.29 -0.04
C THR A 11 -5.74 4.70 0.40
N PHE A 12 -5.74 3.58 1.13
CA PHE A 12 -4.52 2.85 1.49
C PHE A 12 -3.75 2.37 0.25
N LEU A 13 -4.46 1.73 -0.68
CA LEU A 13 -3.88 1.24 -1.93
C LEU A 13 -3.27 2.38 -2.75
N GLY A 14 -3.95 3.53 -2.86
CA GLY A 14 -3.45 4.70 -3.57
C GLY A 14 -2.17 5.27 -2.94
N MET A 15 -2.11 5.34 -1.60
CA MET A 15 -0.90 5.77 -0.90
C MET A 15 0.27 4.80 -1.13
N ALA A 16 0.02 3.49 -1.08
CA ALA A 16 1.05 2.48 -1.33
C ALA A 16 1.54 2.48 -2.78
N GLN A 17 0.63 2.59 -3.74
CA GLN A 17 0.96 2.70 -5.17
C GLN A 17 1.78 3.95 -5.46
N GLY A 18 1.37 5.11 -4.95
CA GLY A 18 2.13 6.36 -5.14
C GLY A 18 3.50 6.34 -4.48
N ALA A 19 3.64 5.71 -3.31
CA ALA A 19 4.95 5.51 -2.68
C ALA A 19 5.85 4.58 -3.50
N TYR A 20 5.28 3.51 -4.07
CA TYR A 20 5.99 2.56 -4.92
C TYR A 20 6.52 3.24 -6.19
N GLU A 21 5.67 3.96 -6.92
CA GLU A 21 6.04 4.66 -8.15
C GLU A 21 7.16 5.67 -7.89
N LEU A 22 7.00 6.50 -6.85
CA LEU A 22 8.01 7.48 -6.47
C LEU A 22 9.33 6.83 -6.05
N PHE A 23 9.28 5.69 -5.35
CA PHE A 23 10.49 4.98 -4.96
C PHE A 23 11.24 4.46 -6.18
N VAL A 24 10.54 3.79 -7.11
CA VAL A 24 11.12 3.23 -8.34
C VAL A 24 11.69 4.33 -9.24
N GLU A 25 10.98 5.45 -9.41
CA GLU A 25 11.45 6.61 -10.18
C GLU A 25 12.79 7.16 -9.66
N ARG A 26 13.01 7.08 -8.34
CA ARG A 26 14.21 7.62 -7.66
C ARG A 26 15.39 6.65 -7.57
N LEU A 27 15.23 5.40 -8.01
CA LEU A 27 16.29 4.38 -7.92
C LEU A 27 17.46 4.61 -8.90
N PRO A 28 17.22 4.95 -10.19
CA PRO A 28 18.32 5.10 -11.16
C PRO A 28 19.29 6.21 -10.76
N GLY A 29 20.60 5.96 -10.96
CA GLY A 29 21.65 6.93 -10.67
C GLY A 29 21.90 7.22 -9.19
N ARG A 30 21.25 6.49 -8.27
CA ARG A 30 21.42 6.68 -6.83
C ARG A 30 22.39 5.67 -6.23
N ALA A 31 23.53 6.12 -5.74
CA ALA A 31 24.48 5.26 -5.04
C ALA A 31 24.01 4.86 -3.64
N ILE A 32 24.55 3.76 -3.12
CA ILE A 32 24.41 3.38 -1.71
C ILE A 32 25.64 3.87 -0.96
N THR A 33 25.45 4.88 -0.12
CA THR A 33 26.53 5.53 0.66
C THR A 33 27.33 4.51 1.46
N TYR A 34 28.66 4.66 1.49
CA TYR A 34 29.63 3.78 2.15
C TYR A 34 29.73 2.36 1.58
N THR A 35 29.36 2.16 0.31
CA THR A 35 29.55 0.91 -0.43
C THR A 35 30.03 1.20 -1.85
N ASP A 36 30.47 0.16 -2.57
CA ASP A 36 30.88 0.26 -3.99
C ASP A 36 29.68 0.27 -4.96
N TRP A 37 28.44 0.20 -4.46
CA TRP A 37 27.24 0.26 -5.29
C TRP A 37 26.94 1.70 -5.72
N THR A 38 27.33 2.03 -6.95
CA THR A 38 27.03 3.31 -7.59
C THR A 38 25.58 3.44 -8.04
N GLU A 39 24.85 2.32 -8.14
CA GLU A 39 23.46 2.30 -8.57
C GLU A 39 22.61 1.33 -7.71
N GLN A 40 21.70 1.89 -6.92
CA GLN A 40 20.86 1.17 -5.96
C GLN A 40 19.88 0.21 -6.66
N SER A 41 19.45 0.53 -7.89
CA SER A 41 18.58 -0.30 -8.73
C SER A 41 19.18 -1.69 -9.03
N LEU A 42 20.51 -1.79 -9.08
CA LEU A 42 21.25 -3.02 -9.37
C LEU A 42 21.48 -3.88 -8.13
N HIS A 43 21.23 -3.34 -6.93
CA HIS A 43 21.47 -4.05 -5.69
C HIS A 43 20.38 -5.12 -5.43
N PRO A 44 20.73 -6.41 -5.27
CA PRO A 44 19.74 -7.49 -5.15
C PRO A 44 18.74 -7.30 -4.00
N LEU A 45 19.19 -6.84 -2.83
CA LEU A 45 18.29 -6.55 -1.71
C LEU A 45 17.27 -5.45 -2.05
N THR A 46 17.66 -4.43 -2.84
CA THR A 46 16.72 -3.39 -3.28
C THR A 46 15.65 -4.01 -4.16
N GLN A 47 16.04 -4.84 -5.13
CA GLN A 47 15.13 -5.54 -6.04
C GLN A 47 14.14 -6.42 -5.28
N GLN A 48 14.62 -7.16 -4.27
CA GLN A 48 13.76 -7.95 -3.38
C GLN A 48 12.75 -7.10 -2.61
N LYS A 49 13.17 -5.95 -2.08
CA LYS A 49 12.27 -5.03 -1.36
C LYS A 49 11.22 -4.41 -2.28
N VAL A 50 11.61 -3.99 -3.47
CA VAL A 50 10.70 -3.47 -4.51
C VAL A 50 9.68 -4.54 -4.90
N ALA A 51 10.13 -5.76 -5.20
CA ALA A 51 9.25 -6.87 -5.55
C ALA A 51 8.29 -7.23 -4.40
N THR A 52 8.78 -7.21 -3.16
CA THR A 52 7.94 -7.47 -1.97
C THR A 52 6.86 -6.40 -1.80
N ALA A 53 7.22 -5.11 -1.95
CA ALA A 53 6.25 -4.02 -1.88
C ALA A 53 5.20 -4.13 -3.00
N ALA A 54 5.61 -4.41 -4.24
CA ALA A 54 4.71 -4.62 -5.37
C ALA A 54 3.72 -5.76 -5.10
N ASN A 55 4.22 -6.92 -4.65
CA ASN A 55 3.37 -8.08 -4.36
C ASN A 55 2.38 -7.81 -3.21
N LYS A 56 2.75 -7.02 -2.20
CA LYS A 56 1.83 -6.60 -1.14
C LYS A 56 0.70 -5.72 -1.68
N ILE A 57 1.03 -4.78 -2.57
CA ILE A 57 0.05 -3.90 -3.23
C ILE A 57 -0.89 -4.73 -4.12
N ASP A 58 -0.35 -5.65 -4.92
CA ASP A 58 -1.16 -6.49 -5.79
C ASP A 58 -2.06 -7.45 -5.01
N ALA A 59 -1.57 -8.03 -3.90
CA ALA A 59 -2.39 -8.83 -3.00
C ALA A 59 -3.54 -8.01 -2.37
N ALA A 60 -3.24 -6.79 -1.91
CA ALA A 60 -4.26 -5.88 -1.38
C ALA A 60 -5.30 -5.49 -2.45
N ARG A 61 -4.87 -5.30 -3.70
CA ARG A 61 -5.76 -5.01 -4.84
C ARG A 61 -6.65 -6.21 -5.17
N ALA A 62 -6.08 -7.42 -5.18
CA ALA A 62 -6.82 -8.65 -5.47
C ALA A 62 -7.89 -8.95 -4.40
N LEU A 63 -7.54 -8.80 -3.11
CA LEU A 63 -8.50 -8.90 -2.02
C LEU A 63 -9.62 -7.87 -2.18
N SER A 64 -9.26 -6.62 -2.49
CA SER A 64 -10.22 -5.54 -2.71
C SER A 64 -11.21 -5.86 -3.83
N ALA A 65 -10.73 -6.32 -4.98
CA ALA A 65 -11.59 -6.70 -6.09
C ALA A 65 -12.59 -7.81 -5.73
N GLY A 66 -12.18 -8.77 -4.89
CA GLY A 66 -13.02 -9.88 -4.45
C GLY A 66 -14.26 -9.41 -3.69
N TRP A 67 -14.07 -8.65 -2.61
CA TRP A 67 -15.20 -8.20 -1.78
C TRP A 67 -15.95 -7.01 -2.40
N GLN A 68 -15.31 -6.21 -3.27
CA GLN A 68 -16.01 -5.17 -4.04
C GLN A 68 -17.06 -5.77 -4.96
N ARG A 69 -16.75 -6.91 -5.59
CA ARG A 69 -17.71 -7.64 -6.44
C ARG A 69 -18.93 -8.09 -5.63
N VAL A 70 -18.72 -8.67 -4.45
CA VAL A 70 -19.81 -9.06 -3.54
C VAL A 70 -20.70 -7.86 -3.18
N LEU A 71 -20.10 -6.71 -2.90
CA LEU A 71 -20.86 -5.48 -2.62
C LEU A 71 -21.65 -4.98 -3.83
N GLN A 72 -21.06 -5.05 -5.03
CA GLN A 72 -21.69 -4.60 -6.26
C GLN A 72 -22.85 -5.53 -6.64
N ASP A 73 -22.64 -6.85 -6.62
CA ASP A 73 -23.67 -7.84 -6.97
C ASP A 73 -24.90 -7.71 -6.05
N ALA A 74 -24.69 -7.53 -4.75
CA ALA A 74 -25.78 -7.29 -3.80
C ALA A 74 -26.52 -5.97 -4.09
N ALA A 75 -25.78 -4.90 -4.41
CA ALA A 75 -26.39 -3.60 -4.75
C ALA A 75 -27.22 -3.68 -6.03
N ASP A 76 -26.72 -4.37 -7.06
CA ASP A 76 -27.41 -4.56 -8.34
C ASP A 76 -28.71 -5.38 -8.18
N ALA A 77 -28.72 -6.34 -7.25
CA ALA A 77 -29.91 -7.11 -6.89
C ALA A 77 -30.89 -6.35 -5.97
N GLY A 78 -30.52 -5.17 -5.46
CA GLY A 78 -31.32 -4.44 -4.47
C GLY A 78 -31.28 -5.07 -3.07
N GLU A 79 -30.27 -5.88 -2.79
CA GLU A 79 -30.09 -6.64 -1.55
C GLU A 79 -28.98 -6.05 -0.67
N GLN A 80 -28.83 -6.59 0.54
CA GLN A 80 -27.71 -6.30 1.43
C GLN A 80 -26.86 -7.56 1.59
N PRO A 81 -25.52 -7.43 1.74
CA PRO A 81 -24.70 -8.58 2.05
C PRO A 81 -25.15 -9.29 3.34
N THR A 82 -24.98 -10.60 3.41
CA THR A 82 -25.20 -11.39 4.63
C THR A 82 -24.17 -11.00 5.70
N ASP A 83 -24.40 -11.41 6.95
CA ASP A 83 -23.46 -11.10 8.04
C ASP A 83 -22.11 -11.78 7.86
N GLU A 84 -22.08 -12.98 7.29
CA GLU A 84 -20.85 -13.68 6.89
C GLU A 84 -20.10 -12.89 5.81
N GLN A 85 -20.80 -12.40 4.78
CA GLN A 85 -20.19 -11.57 3.74
C GLN A 85 -19.65 -10.26 4.31
N LYS A 86 -20.39 -9.60 5.23
CA LYS A 86 -19.94 -8.39 5.92
C LYS A 86 -18.66 -8.65 6.74
N ALA A 87 -18.58 -9.78 7.43
CA ALA A 87 -17.39 -10.17 8.19
C ALA A 87 -16.18 -10.35 7.26
N VAL A 88 -16.36 -10.99 6.11
CA VAL A 88 -15.31 -11.14 5.08
C VAL A 88 -14.88 -9.78 4.53
N ILE A 89 -15.82 -8.92 4.13
CA ILE A 89 -15.55 -7.54 3.65
C ILE A 89 -14.72 -6.78 4.69
N ARG A 90 -15.11 -6.86 5.97
CA ARG A 90 -14.40 -6.20 7.08
C ARG A 90 -12.96 -6.70 7.19
N GLY A 91 -12.77 -8.01 7.29
CA GLY A 91 -11.46 -8.62 7.48
C GLY A 91 -10.53 -8.38 6.30
N GLN A 92 -11.02 -8.53 5.07
CA GLN A 92 -10.22 -8.33 3.87
C GLN A 92 -9.87 -6.85 3.64
N THR A 93 -10.76 -5.92 3.98
CA THR A 93 -10.45 -4.48 3.94
C THR A 93 -9.31 -4.13 4.90
N ALA A 94 -9.41 -4.59 6.16
CA ALA A 94 -8.38 -4.36 7.17
C ALA A 94 -7.03 -4.95 6.73
N PHE A 95 -7.04 -6.17 6.19
CA PHE A 95 -5.81 -6.81 5.73
C PHE A 95 -5.22 -6.13 4.49
N ALA A 96 -6.04 -5.66 3.54
CA ALA A 96 -5.56 -4.88 2.41
C ALA A 96 -4.92 -3.54 2.85
N ALA A 97 -5.49 -2.87 3.85
CA ALA A 97 -4.91 -1.67 4.45
C ALA A 97 -3.56 -1.98 5.14
N GLN A 98 -3.48 -3.08 5.89
CA GLN A 98 -2.24 -3.52 6.53
C GLN A 98 -1.13 -3.83 5.52
N LEU A 99 -1.43 -4.57 4.45
CA LEU A 99 -0.47 -4.85 3.37
C LEU A 99 0.03 -3.57 2.69
N SER A 100 -0.87 -2.61 2.47
CA SER A 100 -0.53 -1.30 1.89
C SER A 100 0.39 -0.50 2.82
N LYS A 101 0.10 -0.49 4.12
CA LYS A 101 0.95 0.13 5.15
C LYS A 101 2.35 -0.47 5.15
N GLU A 102 2.45 -1.79 5.22
CA GLU A 102 3.74 -2.50 5.23
C GLU A 102 4.55 -2.24 3.96
N ALA A 103 3.88 -2.12 2.81
CA ALA A 103 4.55 -1.76 1.56
C ALA A 103 5.20 -0.35 1.65
N VAL A 104 4.48 0.64 2.16
CA VAL A 104 5.02 2.00 2.34
C VAL A 104 6.14 2.02 3.37
N GLU A 105 6.00 1.33 4.51
CA GLU A 105 7.05 1.22 5.53
C GLU A 105 8.33 0.60 4.97
N LEU A 106 8.19 -0.48 4.19
CA LEU A 106 9.30 -1.16 3.55
C LEU A 106 10.06 -0.23 2.58
N LEU A 107 9.33 0.49 1.73
CA LEU A 107 9.91 1.44 0.76
C LEU A 107 10.55 2.63 1.46
N PHE A 108 9.91 3.17 2.50
CA PHE A 108 10.45 4.28 3.29
C PHE A 108 11.77 3.88 3.96
N ALA A 109 11.83 2.70 4.59
CA ALA A 109 13.04 2.17 5.20
C ALA A 109 14.15 1.88 4.18
N ALA A 110 13.80 1.47 2.95
CA ALA A 110 14.75 1.27 1.85
C ALA A 110 15.25 2.60 1.22
N GLY A 111 14.58 3.71 1.52
CA GLY A 111 14.83 5.03 0.94
C GLY A 111 16.10 5.72 1.42
N GLY A 112 16.74 5.24 2.49
CA GLY A 112 17.94 5.88 3.07
C GLY A 112 17.67 7.28 3.64
N GLY A 113 18.67 7.93 4.24
CA GLY A 113 18.46 9.15 5.04
C GLY A 113 17.78 10.32 4.32
N SER A 114 17.92 10.45 3.00
CA SER A 114 17.33 11.57 2.24
C SER A 114 15.80 11.60 2.23
N VAL A 115 15.12 10.48 2.51
CA VAL A 115 13.65 10.41 2.38
C VAL A 115 12.90 11.13 3.50
N ILE A 116 13.59 11.52 4.58
CA ILE A 116 13.00 12.32 5.67
C ILE A 116 12.85 13.80 5.30
N ARG A 117 13.53 14.27 4.24
CA ARG A 117 13.52 15.69 3.88
C ARG A 117 12.17 16.09 3.29
N ARG A 118 11.74 17.33 3.55
CA ARG A 118 10.43 17.84 3.08
C ARG A 118 10.32 17.95 1.56
N ASP A 119 11.44 18.13 0.86
CA ASP A 119 11.53 18.15 -0.61
C ASP A 119 11.40 16.76 -1.24
N VAL A 120 11.48 15.69 -0.45
CA VAL A 120 11.30 14.30 -0.91
C VAL A 120 9.90 13.83 -0.50
N PRO A 121 8.95 13.63 -1.44
CA PRO A 121 7.56 13.34 -1.08
C PRO A 121 7.33 11.99 -0.37
N LEU A 122 8.32 11.08 -0.35
CA LEU A 122 8.17 9.74 0.23
C LEU A 122 7.80 9.77 1.72
N GLN A 123 8.34 10.71 2.51
CA GLN A 123 7.93 10.87 3.92
C GLN A 123 6.46 11.23 4.09
N ARG A 124 5.83 11.86 3.09
CA ARG A 124 4.41 12.24 3.19
C ARG A 124 3.54 10.99 3.10
N PHE A 125 3.78 10.12 2.12
CA PHE A 125 3.11 8.82 2.03
C PHE A 125 3.26 8.02 3.33
N HIS A 126 4.47 7.98 3.90
CA HIS A 126 4.72 7.29 5.16
C HIS A 126 3.93 7.90 6.33
N ARG A 127 3.96 9.22 6.53
CA ARG A 127 3.20 9.85 7.63
C ARG A 127 1.69 9.68 7.45
N ASP A 128 1.20 9.88 6.23
CA ASP A 128 -0.23 9.86 5.92
C ASP A 128 -0.79 8.44 6.14
N ILE A 129 -0.09 7.40 5.68
CA ILE A 129 -0.53 6.01 5.89
C ILE A 129 -0.47 5.58 7.36
N GLN A 130 0.54 6.04 8.12
CA GLN A 130 0.62 5.79 9.55
C GLN A 130 -0.55 6.43 10.28
N GLY A 131 -0.81 7.72 10.02
CA GLY A 131 -1.93 8.44 10.63
C GLY A 131 -3.28 7.82 10.27
N PHE A 132 -3.49 7.48 9.00
CA PHE A 132 -4.73 6.88 8.55
C PHE A 132 -4.95 5.47 9.11
N SER A 133 -3.87 4.71 9.37
CA SER A 133 -3.94 3.36 9.97
C SER A 133 -4.48 3.32 11.39
N LEU A 134 -4.62 4.47 12.06
CA LEU A 134 -5.19 4.57 13.40
C LEU A 134 -6.73 4.71 13.40
N HIS A 135 -7.36 4.79 12.22
CA HIS A 135 -8.81 4.94 12.13
C HIS A 135 -9.53 3.63 12.52
N ALA A 136 -10.61 3.69 13.30
CA ALA A 136 -11.40 2.53 13.74
C ALA A 136 -12.11 1.71 12.63
N LEU A 137 -11.93 2.10 11.37
CA LEU A 137 -12.47 1.41 10.19
C LEU A 137 -11.38 0.60 9.47
N VAL A 138 -10.14 0.73 9.92
CA VAL A 138 -8.98 -0.08 9.57
C VAL A 138 -8.87 -1.22 10.56
#